data_AF-A0AAW3YMD1-F1
#
_entry.id   AF-A0AAW3YMD1-F1
#
_cell.length_a   1.000
_cell.length_b   1.000
_cell.length_c   1.000
_cell.angle_alpha   90.00
_cell.angle_beta   90.00
_cell.angle_gamma   90.00
#
_symmetry.space_group_name_H-M   'P 1'
#
loop_
_entity.id
_entity.type
_entity.pdbx_description
1 polymer ?
#
loop_
_entity_poly.entity_id
_entity_poly.type
_entity_poly.pdbx_seq_one_letter_code
_entity_poly.pdbx_strand_id
1 'polypeptide(L)'
;MKYRKLLNYVILLATFSFSVGFAHATSCPNKNIGYVGSIQYYNGSYNPSFTFSGDSENWMRLSPNQGVNTDYGKAIFVLLLTAKSYGAQIEIECSKDGVVNKITLLDFSK
;
A
#
# COMPACT_ATOMS: atom_id res chain seq x y z
N MET A 1 39.33 20.01 -4.33
CA MET A 1 38.23 19.71 -5.29
C MET A 1 37.94 18.22 -5.50
N LYS A 2 38.88 17.26 -5.31
CA LYS A 2 38.63 15.82 -5.52
C LYS A 2 37.53 15.21 -4.62
N TYR A 3 37.45 15.62 -3.35
CA TYR A 3 36.50 15.05 -2.38
C TYR A 3 35.05 15.51 -2.56
N ARG A 4 34.82 16.62 -3.27
CA ARG A 4 33.47 17.19 -3.48
C ARG A 4 32.65 16.34 -4.45
N LYS A 5 33.30 15.70 -5.43
CA LYS A 5 32.65 14.74 -6.33
C LYS A 5 32.33 13.43 -5.61
N LEU A 6 33.24 12.94 -4.77
CA LEU A 6 33.05 11.74 -3.94
C LEU A 6 31.88 11.90 -2.96
N LEU A 7 31.74 13.06 -2.32
CA LEU A 7 30.63 13.35 -1.40
C LEU A 7 29.27 13.33 -2.13
N ASN A 8 29.20 13.90 -3.34
CA ASN A 8 27.98 13.87 -4.14
C ASN A 8 27.59 12.44 -4.57
N TYR A 9 28.57 11.58 -4.86
CA TYR A 9 28.30 10.16 -5.17
C TYR A 9 27.78 9.38 -3.96
N VAL A 10 28.30 9.64 -2.75
CA VAL A 10 27.83 8.98 -1.52
C VAL A 10 26.41 9.40 -1.17
N ILE A 11 26.07 10.69 -1.33
CA ILE A 11 24.70 11.18 -1.12
C ILE A 11 23.74 10.56 -2.16
N LEU A 12 24.15 10.48 -3.43
CA LEU A 12 23.35 9.86 -4.49
C LEU A 12 23.09 8.36 -4.23
N LEU A 13 24.13 7.60 -3.82
CA LEU A 13 23.98 6.18 -3.46
C LEU A 13 23.12 5.98 -2.20
N ALA A 14 23.25 6.86 -1.20
CA ALA A 14 22.45 6.80 0.02
C ALA A 14 20.97 7.09 -0.26
N THR A 15 20.67 7.99 -1.20
CA THR A 15 19.28 8.21 -1.64
C THR A 15 18.76 7.04 -2.46
N PHE A 16 19.54 6.42 -3.36
CA PHE A 16 19.08 5.26 -4.15
C PHE A 16 18.96 3.94 -3.35
N SER A 17 19.30 3.95 -2.06
CA SER A 17 19.09 2.83 -1.14
C SER A 17 17.65 2.79 -0.58
N PHE A 18 16.68 3.38 -1.29
CA PHE A 18 15.26 3.20 -0.99
C PHE A 18 14.96 1.70 -1.03
N SER A 19 14.84 1.09 0.14
CA SER A 19 14.35 -0.27 0.28
C SER A 19 13.02 -0.34 -0.46
N VAL A 20 12.95 -1.19 -1.50
CA VAL A 20 11.69 -1.65 -2.09
C VAL A 20 10.96 -2.39 -0.99
N GLY A 21 10.24 -1.63 -0.18
CA GLY A 21 9.57 -2.16 0.98
C GLY A 21 8.17 -2.58 0.58
N PHE A 22 7.87 -3.85 0.81
CA PHE A 22 6.60 -4.48 0.45
C PHE A 22 5.47 -4.01 1.36
N ALA A 23 4.25 -4.00 0.84
CA ALA A 23 3.04 -3.86 1.64
C ALA A 23 2.43 -5.24 1.86
N HIS A 24 2.03 -5.54 3.09
CA HIS A 24 1.46 -6.85 3.44
C HIS A 24 -0.02 -6.72 3.80
N ALA A 25 -0.83 -7.57 3.19
CA ALA A 25 -2.19 -7.88 3.60
C ALA A 25 -2.16 -8.69 4.91
N THR A 26 -3.20 -8.54 5.73
CA THR A 26 -3.42 -9.40 6.91
C THR A 26 -3.95 -10.77 6.48
N SER A 27 -4.78 -10.78 5.44
CA SER A 27 -5.24 -11.96 4.73
C SER A 27 -5.46 -11.57 3.27
N CYS A 28 -4.92 -12.34 2.32
CA CYS A 28 -5.26 -12.10 0.93
C CYS A 28 -6.75 -12.37 0.74
N PRO A 29 -7.50 -11.41 0.19
CA PRO A 29 -8.94 -11.52 0.08
C PRO A 29 -9.32 -12.61 -0.93
N ASN A 30 -10.30 -13.45 -0.58
CA ASN A 30 -10.78 -14.54 -1.45
C ASN A 30 -11.37 -14.03 -2.78
N LYS A 31 -11.91 -12.81 -2.77
CA LYS A 31 -12.28 -12.06 -3.97
C LYS A 31 -11.22 -10.99 -4.21
N ASN A 32 -10.55 -11.08 -5.35
CA ASN A 32 -9.52 -10.14 -5.75
C ASN A 32 -10.08 -8.86 -6.39
N ILE A 33 -11.38 -8.81 -6.72
CA ILE A 33 -12.05 -7.65 -7.31
C ILE A 33 -13.22 -7.21 -6.42
N GLY A 34 -13.34 -5.90 -6.19
CA GLY A 34 -14.48 -5.33 -5.47
C GLY A 34 -14.29 -3.85 -5.13
N TYR A 35 -15.12 -3.33 -4.22
CA TYR A 35 -15.03 -1.94 -3.76
C TYR A 35 -14.36 -1.85 -2.39
N VAL A 36 -13.66 -0.75 -2.12
CA VAL A 36 -13.17 -0.47 -0.77
C VAL A 36 -14.35 -0.26 0.19
N GLY A 37 -14.39 -1.05 1.25
CA GLY A 37 -15.39 -1.02 2.32
C GLY A 37 -15.12 0.11 3.30
N SER A 38 -14.62 -0.21 4.48
CA SER A 38 -14.24 0.76 5.50
C SER A 38 -12.74 1.03 5.48
N ILE A 39 -12.36 2.27 5.81
CA ILE A 39 -10.99 2.66 6.14
C ILE A 39 -11.01 3.01 7.63
N GLN A 40 -10.24 2.28 8.42
CA GLN A 40 -10.25 2.38 9.88
C GLN A 40 -8.89 2.86 10.37
N TYR A 41 -8.86 3.80 11.32
CA TYR A 41 -7.63 4.27 11.94
C TYR A 41 -7.85 4.39 13.45
N TYR A 42 -7.15 3.54 14.21
CA TYR A 42 -7.30 3.47 15.66
C TYR A 42 -6.13 4.14 16.36
N ASN A 43 -6.43 4.97 17.36
CA ASN A 43 -5.43 5.67 18.18
C ASN A 43 -4.46 4.70 18.89
N GLY A 44 -4.89 3.46 19.20
CA GLY A 44 -4.04 2.49 19.88
C GLY A 44 -2.97 1.85 18.98
N SER A 45 -3.15 1.87 17.66
CA SER A 45 -2.32 1.10 16.74
C SER A 45 -1.63 1.94 15.67
N TYR A 46 -2.09 3.17 15.43
CA TYR A 46 -1.49 4.15 14.50
C TYR A 46 -1.26 3.62 13.08
N ASN A 47 -2.08 2.68 12.64
CA ASN A 47 -2.00 2.07 11.31
C ASN A 47 -3.39 2.04 10.66
N PRO A 48 -3.52 2.44 9.39
CA PRO A 48 -4.77 2.30 8.68
C PRO A 48 -5.02 0.84 8.31
N SER A 49 -6.27 0.43 8.49
CA SER A 49 -6.81 -0.87 8.09
C SER A 49 -7.92 -0.70 7.06
N PHE A 50 -8.06 -1.69 6.18
CA PHE A 50 -8.99 -1.64 5.05
C PHE A 50 -9.83 -2.91 5.00
N THR A 51 -11.12 -2.75 4.71
CA THR A 51 -12.05 -3.86 4.43
C THR A 51 -12.53 -3.80 2.97
N PHE A 52 -13.07 -4.90 2.47
CA PHE A 52 -13.87 -4.91 1.24
C PHE A 52 -15.31 -4.49 1.54
N SER A 53 -16.01 -3.94 0.54
CA SER A 53 -17.42 -3.60 0.67
C SER A 53 -18.25 -4.87 0.86
N GLY A 54 -19.11 -4.87 1.89
CA GLY A 54 -19.89 -6.05 2.30
C GLY A 54 -19.11 -7.08 3.13
N ASP A 55 -17.83 -6.83 3.40
CA ASP A 55 -17.00 -7.65 4.29
C ASP A 55 -16.64 -6.86 5.55
N SER A 56 -16.81 -7.50 6.71
CA SER A 56 -16.41 -6.94 8.00
C SER A 56 -14.95 -7.23 8.36
N GLU A 57 -14.32 -8.20 7.68
CA GLU A 57 -12.94 -8.58 7.93
C GLU A 57 -11.94 -7.62 7.27
N ASN A 58 -10.88 -7.31 8.02
CA ASN A 58 -9.78 -6.51 7.51
C ASN A 58 -8.89 -7.39 6.62
N TRP A 59 -8.83 -7.07 5.33
CA TRP A 59 -7.93 -7.76 4.41
C TRP A 59 -6.54 -7.14 4.42
N MET A 60 -6.41 -5.83 4.70
CA MET A 60 -5.13 -5.13 4.71
C MET A 60 -4.95 -4.21 5.92
N ARG A 61 -3.72 -4.19 6.43
CA ARG A 61 -3.26 -3.28 7.47
C ARG A 61 -1.90 -2.74 7.07
N LEU A 62 -1.79 -1.43 6.93
CA LEU A 62 -0.53 -0.77 6.64
C LEU A 62 0.11 -0.34 7.95
N SER A 63 1.13 -1.07 8.39
CA SER A 63 1.91 -0.75 9.58
C SER A 63 3.38 -0.50 9.21
N PRO A 64 4.23 0.04 10.12
CA PRO A 64 5.66 0.21 9.85
C PRO A 64 6.37 -1.09 9.41
N ASN A 65 5.88 -2.24 9.86
CA ASN A 65 6.40 -3.56 9.47
C ASN A 65 5.67 -4.15 8.26
N GLN A 66 4.63 -3.49 7.75
CA GLN A 66 3.79 -3.93 6.62
C GLN A 66 3.70 -2.85 5.54
N GLY A 67 4.71 -2.00 5.42
CA GLY A 67 4.90 -1.14 4.27
C GLY A 67 4.44 0.31 4.41
N VAL A 68 3.82 0.76 5.53
CA VAL A 68 3.30 2.14 5.61
C VAL A 68 4.40 3.22 5.52
N ASN A 69 5.62 2.88 5.93
CA ASN A 69 6.81 3.72 5.85
C ASN A 69 7.47 3.67 4.46
N THR A 70 7.07 2.73 3.60
CA THR A 70 7.64 2.51 2.28
C THR A 70 6.86 3.32 1.26
N ASP A 71 7.52 3.75 0.18
CA ASP A 71 6.84 4.53 -0.86
C ASP A 71 5.76 3.70 -1.56
N TYR A 72 5.96 2.39 -1.65
CA TYR A 72 4.97 1.45 -2.17
C TYR A 72 3.71 1.37 -1.28
N GLY A 73 3.86 1.23 0.04
CA GLY A 73 2.70 1.18 0.93
C GLY A 73 1.99 2.54 1.04
N LYS A 74 2.72 3.66 0.96
CA LYS A 74 2.10 4.99 0.83
C LYS A 74 1.30 5.12 -0.47
N ALA A 75 1.85 4.64 -1.60
CA ALA A 75 1.13 4.63 -2.87
C ALA A 75 -0.15 3.79 -2.78
N ILE A 76 -0.08 2.60 -2.20
CA ILE A 76 -1.27 1.76 -1.94
C ILE A 76 -2.31 2.49 -1.08
N PHE A 77 -1.88 3.12 0.02
CA PHE A 77 -2.79 3.91 0.88
C PHE A 77 -3.55 4.96 0.07
N VAL A 78 -2.84 5.72 -0.77
CA VAL A 78 -3.44 6.76 -1.62
C VAL A 78 -4.39 6.16 -2.65
N LEU A 79 -4.04 5.05 -3.30
CA LEU A 79 -4.91 4.37 -4.27
C LEU A 79 -6.20 3.86 -3.63
N LEU A 80 -6.12 3.27 -2.44
CA LEU A 80 -7.30 2.78 -1.70
C LEU A 80 -8.19 3.94 -1.23
N LEU A 81 -7.60 5.02 -0.74
CA LEU A 81 -8.33 6.23 -0.36
C LEU A 81 -9.04 6.85 -1.57
N THR A 82 -8.35 6.90 -2.71
CA THR A 82 -8.88 7.40 -3.99
C THR A 82 -10.06 6.52 -4.44
N ALA A 83 -9.88 5.20 -4.47
CA ALA A 83 -10.94 4.27 -4.85
C ALA A 83 -12.18 4.41 -3.95
N LYS A 84 -11.98 4.57 -2.64
CA LYS A 84 -13.10 4.79 -1.70
C LYS A 84 -13.84 6.11 -1.96
N SER A 85 -13.08 7.18 -2.20
CA SER A 85 -13.63 8.53 -2.39
C SER A 85 -14.43 8.65 -3.68
N TYR A 86 -13.97 8.00 -4.75
CA TYR A 86 -14.66 7.99 -6.05
C TYR A 86 -15.71 6.87 -6.19
N GLY A 87 -15.69 5.87 -5.31
CA GLY A 87 -16.52 4.67 -5.48
C GLY A 87 -16.06 3.79 -6.64
N ALA A 88 -14.75 3.76 -6.92
CA ALA A 88 -14.18 2.91 -7.96
C ALA A 88 -13.98 1.47 -7.46
N GLN A 89 -14.08 0.50 -8.38
CA GLN A 89 -13.65 -0.86 -8.09
C GLN A 89 -12.13 -0.94 -8.08
N ILE A 90 -11.61 -1.90 -7.33
CA ILE A 90 -10.20 -2.25 -7.30
C ILE A 90 -10.04 -3.73 -7.63
N GLU A 91 -8.93 -4.05 -8.31
CA GLU A 91 -8.40 -5.40 -8.43
C GLU A 91 -7.09 -5.50 -7.64
N ILE A 92 -6.90 -6.59 -6.90
CA ILE A 92 -5.77 -6.82 -6.00
C ILE A 92 -5.05 -8.10 -6.43
N GLU A 93 -3.74 -8.01 -6.61
CA GLU A 93 -2.88 -9.18 -6.74
C GLU A 93 -2.08 -9.37 -5.45
N CYS A 94 -2.32 -10.49 -4.77
CA CYS A 94 -1.76 -10.81 -3.46
C CYS A 94 -1.13 -12.20 -3.48
N SER A 95 0.12 -12.30 -3.04
CA SER A 95 0.88 -13.55 -2.93
C SER A 95 0.41 -14.37 -1.73
N LYS A 96 0.63 -15.70 -1.74
CA LYS A 96 0.21 -16.60 -0.65
C LYS A 96 0.81 -16.24 0.73
N ASP A 97 1.90 -15.51 0.77
CA ASP A 97 2.58 -14.98 1.96
C ASP A 97 2.03 -13.61 2.43
N GLY A 98 0.96 -13.12 1.81
CA GLY A 98 0.31 -11.86 2.16
C GLY A 98 0.94 -10.63 1.50
N VAL A 99 1.95 -10.77 0.63
CA VAL A 99 2.49 -9.60 -0.09
C VAL A 99 1.48 -9.10 -1.10
N VAL A 100 1.13 -7.81 -1.04
CA VAL A 100 0.34 -7.14 -2.07
C VAL A 100 1.29 -6.73 -3.19
N ASN A 101 1.20 -7.38 -4.35
CA ASN A 101 2.08 -7.11 -5.50
C ASN A 101 1.52 -6.01 -6.41
N LYS A 102 0.19 -5.88 -6.47
CA LYS A 102 -0.49 -4.96 -7.38
C LYS A 102 -1.85 -4.54 -6.84
N ILE A 103 -2.19 -3.27 -7.04
CA ILE A 103 -3.56 -2.77 -6.93
C ILE A 103 -3.86 -1.99 -8.21
N THR A 104 -4.94 -2.35 -8.88
CA THR A 104 -5.45 -1.67 -10.06
C THR A 104 -6.74 -0.95 -9.68
N LEU A 105 -6.87 0.36 -9.94
CA LEU A 105 -8.18 0.99 -9.97
C LEU A 105 -8.84 0.64 -11.30
N LEU A 106 -10.02 0.04 -11.23
CA LEU A 106 -10.81 -0.29 -12.40
C LEU A 106 -11.70 0.93 -12.73
N ASP A 107 -11.70 1.33 -14.00
CA ASP A 107 -12.54 2.40 -14.50
C ASP A 107 -14.02 2.07 -14.29
N PHE A 108 -14.84 3.12 -14.19
CA PHE A 108 -16.28 2.95 -14.26
C PHE A 108 -16.63 2.40 -15.65
N SER A 109 -17.19 1.19 -15.71
CA SER A 109 -18.02 0.81 -16.84
C SER A 109 -19.14 1.84 -16.93
N LYS A 110 -19.04 2.75 -17.91
CA LYS A 110 -20.13 3.68 -18.25
C LYS A 110 -21.37 2.93 -18.68
#